data_AF-A0A2P5Z1K2-F1
#
_entry.id   AF-A0A2P5Z1K2-F1
#
_cell.length_a   1.000
_cell.length_b   1.000
_cell.length_c   1.000
_cell.angle_alpha   90.00
_cell.angle_beta   90.00
_cell.angle_gamma   90.00
#
_symmetry.space_group_name_H-M   'P 1'
#
loop_
_entity.id
_entity.type
_entity.pdbx_description
1 polymer ?
#
loop_
_entity_poly.entity_id
_entity_poly.type
_entity_poly.pdbx_seq_one_letter_code
_entity_poly.pdbx_strand_id
1 'polypeptide(L)'
;MRRPVAALVAVLAAWQRPLALLRRRLLPVALLALALPACHSDAGAMPAGAADAAQDEAAPDPVDQAQLRQALGSLQAQRPGIPDLYVVGFAGDASEDVFRNEVLYLRQMFTQRFGAAGRIATLINQGDNLGAHAYAPQASYDNLADTLDRVGKLMDPREDALLLFLTSHGTDKHELYLQFGPGEDAEYDTITPQELRRLLDDAGIRNRIIVISACYSGGFVPALKTADTLVITAARRDRPSFGCGNTASATYFGRAWLIDALARTTDMVESYSLASAEISAREQAEGEAPSYPQLYVGARIGSWLQHWRAQLPNAAAPPYPYPEPDADDAATAADADADTEPDHAPGTTQATAPPTPAKQARPSTAAPAQ
;
A
#
# COMPACT_ATOMS: atom_id res chain seq x y z
N MET A 1 -48.57 13.78 50.47
CA MET A 1 -48.34 15.15 50.97
C MET A 1 -47.52 15.96 49.96
N ARG A 2 -48.21 16.90 49.29
CA ARG A 2 -47.78 18.26 48.92
C ARG A 2 -46.48 18.47 48.10
N ARG A 3 -46.68 18.79 46.81
CA ARG A 3 -46.01 19.91 46.09
C ARG A 3 -46.34 21.26 46.77
N PRO A 4 -45.60 22.36 46.55
CA PRO A 4 -45.84 23.27 45.40
C PRO A 4 -44.52 23.71 44.69
N VAL A 5 -44.39 24.10 43.41
CA VAL A 5 -45.12 25.00 42.46
C VAL A 5 -44.41 26.36 42.28
N ALA A 6 -43.92 26.56 41.04
CA ALA A 6 -43.99 27.72 40.12
C ALA A 6 -43.37 29.11 40.41
N ALA A 7 -42.74 29.66 39.35
CA ALA A 7 -43.04 30.91 38.60
C ALA A 7 -41.73 31.38 37.92
N LEU A 8 -41.53 31.61 36.60
CA LEU A 8 -42.30 32.09 35.45
C LEU A 8 -42.76 33.55 35.56
N VAL A 9 -41.93 34.49 35.06
CA VAL A 9 -42.36 35.77 34.45
C VAL A 9 -41.33 36.20 33.37
N ALA A 10 -41.83 36.52 32.19
CA ALA A 10 -41.16 37.14 31.04
C ALA A 10 -41.45 38.64 31.00
N VAL A 11 -40.55 39.49 30.47
CA VAL A 11 -40.90 40.80 29.88
C VAL A 11 -39.92 41.20 28.76
N LEU A 12 -40.50 41.69 27.66
CA LEU A 12 -39.92 42.25 26.42
C LEU A 12 -39.41 43.69 26.55
N ALA A 13 -38.44 44.08 25.71
CA ALA A 13 -38.34 45.36 24.98
C ALA A 13 -37.09 45.29 24.07
N ALA A 14 -37.16 45.22 22.73
CA ALA A 14 -37.50 46.26 21.75
C ALA A 14 -36.58 47.51 21.81
N TRP A 15 -35.94 47.86 20.68
CA TRP A 15 -35.53 49.19 20.13
C TRP A 15 -34.58 48.90 18.94
N GLN A 16 -35.03 48.81 17.68
CA GLN A 16 -35.34 49.87 16.70
C GLN A 16 -34.23 50.93 16.41
N ARG A 17 -33.48 50.65 15.32
CA ARG A 17 -33.04 51.47 14.14
C ARG A 17 -32.70 52.97 14.30
N PRO A 18 -31.84 53.51 13.40
CA PRO A 18 -32.41 54.11 12.19
C PRO A 18 -31.72 53.70 10.87
N LEU A 19 -32.53 53.83 9.82
CA LEU A 19 -32.26 53.72 8.39
C LEU A 19 -32.09 55.12 7.79
N ALA A 20 -31.62 55.11 6.53
CA ALA A 20 -31.77 56.14 5.48
C ALA A 20 -30.58 57.12 5.42
N LEU A 21 -30.02 57.49 4.26
CA LEU A 21 -30.57 57.78 2.93
C LEU A 21 -29.45 57.58 1.87
N LEU A 22 -29.68 56.86 0.76
CA LEU A 22 -30.04 57.40 -0.59
C LEU A 22 -28.79 58.02 -1.31
N ARG A 23 -28.48 57.84 -2.61
CA ARG A 23 -29.31 57.57 -3.79
C ARG A 23 -28.38 57.41 -5.03
N ARG A 24 -28.52 56.30 -5.77
CA ARG A 24 -28.87 56.22 -7.21
C ARG A 24 -28.05 57.05 -8.24
N ARG A 25 -27.54 56.37 -9.27
CA ARG A 25 -27.91 56.59 -10.70
C ARG A 25 -27.41 55.46 -11.61
N LEU A 26 -28.34 54.95 -12.42
CA LEU A 26 -28.17 53.96 -13.51
C LEU A 26 -27.99 54.69 -14.85
N LEU A 27 -27.10 54.16 -15.71
CA LEU A 27 -27.04 54.01 -17.20
C LEU A 27 -27.91 54.90 -18.11
N PRO A 28 -27.47 55.28 -19.35
CA PRO A 28 -27.34 54.34 -20.51
C PRO A 28 -26.29 54.71 -21.63
N VAL A 29 -25.67 53.76 -22.37
CA VAL A 29 -25.95 53.22 -23.75
C VAL A 29 -25.19 53.86 -24.95
N ALA A 30 -24.65 52.96 -25.80
CA ALA A 30 -24.43 52.97 -27.27
C ALA A 30 -23.19 53.61 -27.96
N LEU A 31 -22.37 52.71 -28.53
CA LEU A 31 -21.97 52.56 -29.96
C LEU A 31 -21.68 53.79 -30.83
N LEU A 32 -20.45 53.86 -31.37
CA LEU A 32 -20.23 54.13 -32.80
C LEU A 32 -18.82 53.67 -33.26
N ALA A 33 -18.77 52.95 -34.38
CA ALA A 33 -17.57 52.52 -35.10
C ALA A 33 -17.21 53.52 -36.22
N LEU A 34 -15.91 53.67 -36.57
CA LEU A 34 -15.43 53.93 -37.95
C LEU A 34 -13.87 53.99 -38.06
N ALA A 35 -13.34 52.99 -38.78
CA ALA A 35 -12.20 52.91 -39.72
C ALA A 35 -10.92 53.79 -39.63
N LEU A 36 -9.78 53.11 -39.36
CA LEU A 36 -8.43 53.02 -40.02
C LEU A 36 -7.95 54.09 -41.05
N PRO A 37 -6.61 54.34 -41.25
CA PRO A 37 -5.59 53.28 -41.45
C PRO A 37 -4.10 53.51 -41.02
N ALA A 38 -3.40 52.36 -41.00
CA ALA A 38 -2.01 52.09 -41.39
C ALA A 38 -0.83 52.67 -40.59
N CYS A 39 -0.16 51.78 -39.84
CA CYS A 39 1.28 51.53 -39.99
C CYS A 39 1.56 50.04 -39.77
N HIS A 40 2.03 49.37 -40.83
CA HIS A 40 2.47 47.98 -40.83
C HIS A 40 3.83 47.83 -40.14
N SER A 41 3.99 46.74 -39.39
CA SER A 41 5.22 45.95 -39.32
C SER A 41 4.85 44.54 -38.90
N ASP A 42 4.71 43.66 -39.88
CA ASP A 42 4.67 42.21 -39.74
C ASP A 42 6.06 41.72 -39.36
N ALA A 43 6.15 40.98 -38.25
CA ALA A 43 7.17 39.96 -38.04
C ALA A 43 6.66 38.92 -37.02
N GLY A 44 6.05 37.86 -37.54
CA GLY A 44 6.06 36.53 -36.91
C GLY A 44 4.98 36.24 -35.87
N ALA A 45 3.79 35.85 -36.34
CA ALA A 45 2.91 35.00 -35.56
C ALA A 45 3.42 33.54 -35.61
N MET A 46 3.60 32.91 -34.46
CA MET A 46 3.49 31.46 -34.30
C MET A 46 2.38 31.20 -33.27
N PRO A 47 1.39 30.35 -33.58
CA PRO A 47 0.30 30.06 -32.68
C PRO A 47 0.82 29.27 -31.47
N ALA A 48 0.26 29.56 -30.30
CA ALA A 48 0.40 28.75 -29.11
C ALA A 48 -0.06 27.32 -29.44
N GLY A 49 0.91 26.45 -29.72
CA GLY A 49 0.67 25.02 -29.83
C GLY A 49 0.08 24.56 -28.51
N ALA A 50 -1.09 23.94 -28.59
CA ALA A 50 -1.48 22.95 -27.62
C ALA A 50 -0.28 21.99 -27.50
N ALA A 51 0.42 22.06 -26.38
CA ALA A 51 1.23 20.94 -25.91
C ALA A 51 0.22 19.87 -25.52
N ASP A 52 -0.28 19.18 -26.55
CA ASP A 52 -0.68 17.79 -26.41
C ASP A 52 0.61 17.08 -26.02
N ALA A 53 0.87 17.03 -24.71
CA ALA A 53 1.82 16.09 -24.18
C ALA A 53 1.21 14.72 -24.40
N ALA A 54 1.33 14.23 -25.63
CA ALA A 54 1.44 12.80 -25.87
C ALA A 54 2.61 12.38 -24.98
N GLN A 55 2.28 11.90 -23.78
CA GLN A 55 3.15 11.04 -23.04
C GLN A 55 3.56 9.98 -24.05
N ASP A 56 4.86 9.94 -24.35
CA ASP A 56 5.46 8.93 -25.18
C ASP A 56 5.29 7.64 -24.38
N GLU A 57 4.10 7.04 -24.41
CA GLU A 57 3.84 5.73 -23.82
C GLU A 57 4.74 4.78 -24.59
N ALA A 58 5.89 4.49 -24.00
CA ALA A 58 6.80 3.48 -24.48
C ALA A 58 5.96 2.23 -24.77
N ALA A 59 6.09 1.70 -25.97
CA ALA A 59 5.34 0.51 -26.36
C ALA A 59 5.54 -0.59 -25.29
N PRO A 60 4.49 -1.30 -24.86
CA PRO A 60 4.59 -2.31 -23.81
C PRO A 60 5.71 -3.31 -24.08
N ASP A 61 6.51 -3.65 -23.06
CA ASP A 61 7.62 -4.60 -23.21
C ASP A 61 7.07 -5.95 -23.72
N PRO A 62 7.49 -6.41 -24.93
CA PRO A 62 6.99 -7.65 -25.50
C PRO A 62 7.32 -8.89 -24.66
N VAL A 63 8.40 -8.87 -23.86
CA VAL A 63 8.78 -9.97 -22.96
C VAL A 63 7.80 -10.03 -21.80
N ASP A 64 7.58 -8.91 -21.12
CA ASP A 64 6.61 -8.80 -20.03
C ASP A 64 5.20 -9.20 -20.49
N GLN A 65 4.76 -8.69 -21.63
CA GLN A 65 3.46 -9.01 -22.22
C GLN A 65 3.33 -10.50 -22.58
N ALA A 66 4.41 -11.17 -22.96
CA ALA A 66 4.40 -12.62 -23.18
C ALA A 66 4.27 -13.39 -21.85
N GLN A 67 4.98 -12.96 -20.80
CA GLN A 67 4.87 -13.55 -19.46
C GLN A 67 3.46 -13.38 -18.89
N LEU A 68 2.87 -12.19 -19.02
CA LEU A 68 1.51 -11.92 -18.59
C LEU A 68 0.51 -12.84 -19.30
N ARG A 69 0.56 -12.90 -20.64
CA ARG A 69 -0.32 -13.81 -21.41
C ARG A 69 -0.17 -15.27 -20.99
N GLN A 70 1.05 -15.73 -20.74
CA GLN A 70 1.30 -17.08 -20.27
C GLN A 70 0.69 -17.32 -18.87
N ALA A 71 0.94 -16.42 -17.93
CA ALA A 71 0.41 -16.51 -16.57
C ALA A 71 -1.13 -16.53 -16.58
N LEU A 72 -1.77 -15.58 -17.28
CA LEU A 72 -3.22 -15.45 -17.36
C LEU A 72 -3.90 -16.58 -18.16
N GLY A 73 -3.20 -17.14 -19.14
CA GLY A 73 -3.66 -18.31 -19.92
C GLY A 73 -3.64 -19.61 -19.13
N SER A 74 -2.84 -19.69 -18.05
CA SER A 74 -2.73 -20.87 -17.20
C SER A 74 -3.81 -20.96 -16.11
N LEU A 75 -4.52 -19.86 -15.84
CA LEU A 75 -5.57 -19.80 -14.84
C LEU A 75 -6.78 -20.65 -15.26
N GLN A 76 -7.19 -21.55 -14.36
CA GLN A 76 -8.38 -22.36 -14.50
C GLN A 76 -9.63 -21.56 -14.15
N ALA A 77 -10.74 -21.90 -14.82
CA ALA A 77 -12.06 -21.36 -14.47
C ALA A 77 -12.55 -21.91 -13.11
N GLN A 78 -13.56 -21.22 -12.57
CA GLN A 78 -14.22 -21.62 -11.35
C GLN A 78 -14.88 -23.00 -11.48
N ARG A 79 -15.08 -23.67 -10.35
CA ARG A 79 -15.75 -24.96 -10.24
C ARG A 79 -17.17 -24.75 -9.69
N PRO A 80 -18.23 -24.93 -10.52
CA PRO A 80 -19.57 -24.61 -10.08
C PRO A 80 -20.00 -25.40 -8.84
N GLY A 81 -20.48 -24.68 -7.82
CA GLY A 81 -20.91 -25.26 -6.54
C GLY A 81 -19.78 -25.44 -5.53
N ILE A 82 -18.56 -25.00 -5.84
CA ILE A 82 -17.38 -25.11 -4.97
C ILE A 82 -16.78 -23.71 -4.81
N PRO A 83 -16.81 -23.11 -3.60
CA PRO A 83 -16.17 -21.83 -3.35
C PRO A 83 -14.68 -21.87 -3.73
N ASP A 84 -14.28 -21.24 -4.83
CA ASP A 84 -12.89 -21.19 -5.23
C ASP A 84 -12.20 -19.96 -4.63
N LEU A 85 -10.92 -20.15 -4.27
CA LEU A 85 -10.03 -19.04 -3.96
C LEU A 85 -9.09 -18.82 -5.15
N TYR A 86 -9.21 -17.64 -5.76
CA TYR A 86 -8.20 -17.11 -6.66
C TYR A 86 -7.18 -16.33 -5.86
N VAL A 87 -5.90 -16.45 -6.21
CA VAL A 87 -4.81 -15.80 -5.49
C VAL A 87 -3.99 -14.97 -6.46
N VAL A 88 -3.77 -13.70 -6.12
CA VAL A 88 -2.83 -12.83 -6.81
C VAL A 88 -1.78 -12.40 -5.80
N GLY A 89 -0.53 -12.81 -6.03
CA GLY A 89 0.64 -12.32 -5.30
C GLY A 89 1.33 -11.22 -6.10
N PHE A 90 1.69 -10.12 -5.45
CA PHE A 90 2.25 -8.94 -6.08
C PHE A 90 3.46 -8.45 -5.27
N ALA A 91 4.65 -8.56 -5.85
CA ALA A 91 5.92 -8.09 -5.28
C ALA A 91 6.35 -6.82 -6.01
N GLY A 92 6.11 -5.67 -5.39
CA GLY A 92 6.17 -4.37 -6.05
C GLY A 92 7.57 -3.79 -6.25
N ASP A 93 8.56 -4.28 -5.52
CA ASP A 93 9.88 -3.66 -5.46
C ASP A 93 11.01 -4.62 -5.86
N ALA A 94 11.88 -4.16 -6.77
CA ALA A 94 13.01 -4.90 -7.33
C ALA A 94 14.36 -4.66 -6.63
N SER A 95 14.39 -3.91 -5.52
CA SER A 95 15.62 -3.63 -4.76
C SER A 95 15.92 -4.70 -3.71
N GLU A 96 14.89 -5.41 -3.23
CA GLU A 96 15.00 -6.34 -2.09
C GLU A 96 14.39 -7.71 -2.40
N ASP A 97 15.08 -8.78 -2.02
CA ASP A 97 14.64 -10.16 -2.28
C ASP A 97 13.38 -10.56 -1.52
N VAL A 98 13.12 -9.94 -0.36
CA VAL A 98 12.03 -10.33 0.55
C VAL A 98 10.66 -10.35 -0.13
N PHE A 99 10.39 -9.38 -1.01
CA PHE A 99 9.08 -9.23 -1.67
C PHE A 99 8.82 -10.39 -2.65
N ARG A 100 9.80 -10.67 -3.51
CA ARG A 100 9.76 -11.82 -4.42
C ARG A 100 9.63 -13.13 -3.63
N ASN A 101 10.44 -13.31 -2.59
CA ASN A 101 10.48 -14.54 -1.80
C ASN A 101 9.11 -14.84 -1.18
N GLU A 102 8.46 -13.82 -0.63
CA GLU A 102 7.11 -13.94 -0.06
C GLU A 102 6.08 -14.31 -1.12
N VAL A 103 6.08 -13.69 -2.30
CA VAL A 103 5.12 -14.00 -3.37
C VAL A 103 5.32 -15.41 -3.93
N LEU A 104 6.57 -15.85 -4.10
CA LEU A 104 6.86 -17.21 -4.54
C LEU A 104 6.46 -18.25 -3.49
N TYR A 105 6.69 -17.95 -2.20
CA TYR A 105 6.25 -18.81 -1.12
C TYR A 105 4.71 -18.83 -0.96
N LEU A 106 4.04 -17.69 -1.13
CA LEU A 106 2.58 -17.59 -1.18
C LEU A 106 2.01 -18.58 -2.21
N ARG A 107 2.56 -18.58 -3.43
CA ARG A 107 2.15 -19.54 -4.48
C ARG A 107 2.29 -20.98 -4.01
N GLN A 108 3.40 -21.33 -3.35
CA GLN A 108 3.62 -22.68 -2.83
C GLN A 108 2.63 -23.05 -1.71
N MET A 109 2.50 -22.19 -0.71
CA MET A 109 1.58 -22.35 0.43
C MET A 109 0.13 -22.53 -0.05
N PHE A 110 -0.34 -21.65 -0.93
CA PHE A 110 -1.73 -21.65 -1.37
C PHE A 110 -2.06 -22.78 -2.35
N THR A 111 -1.07 -23.24 -3.13
CA THR A 111 -1.20 -24.45 -3.95
C THR A 111 -1.41 -25.69 -3.07
N GLN A 112 -0.64 -25.82 -1.99
CA GLN A 112 -0.60 -27.05 -1.19
C GLN A 112 -1.69 -27.12 -0.11
N ARG A 113 -1.97 -26.00 0.58
CA ARG A 113 -2.77 -25.99 1.81
C ARG A 113 -4.13 -25.29 1.66
N PHE A 114 -4.27 -24.39 0.69
CA PHE A 114 -5.46 -23.54 0.55
C PHE A 114 -6.28 -23.82 -0.72
N GLY A 115 -6.02 -24.95 -1.38
CA GLY A 115 -6.84 -25.43 -2.50
C GLY A 115 -6.85 -24.51 -3.73
N ALA A 116 -5.88 -23.59 -3.85
CA ALA A 116 -5.83 -22.61 -4.92
C ALA A 116 -5.05 -23.10 -6.16
N ALA A 117 -4.67 -24.37 -6.23
CA ALA A 117 -3.93 -24.93 -7.36
C ALA A 117 -4.64 -24.63 -8.70
N GLY A 118 -3.89 -24.05 -9.65
CA GLY A 118 -4.42 -23.62 -10.96
C GLY A 118 -5.17 -22.28 -10.95
N ARG A 119 -5.28 -21.59 -9.81
CA ARG A 119 -5.97 -20.28 -9.66
C ARG A 119 -5.06 -19.22 -9.02
N ILE A 120 -3.76 -19.33 -9.23
CA ILE A 120 -2.75 -18.40 -8.68
C ILE A 120 -2.05 -17.69 -9.82
N ALA A 121 -1.99 -16.37 -9.75
CA ALA A 121 -1.12 -15.52 -10.55
C ALA A 121 -0.11 -14.79 -9.65
N THR A 122 1.10 -14.57 -10.16
CA THR A 122 2.15 -13.83 -9.44
C THR A 122 2.72 -12.76 -10.36
N LEU A 123 2.77 -11.53 -9.88
CA LEU A 123 3.43 -10.40 -10.52
C LEU A 123 4.65 -10.02 -9.67
N ILE A 124 5.82 -9.91 -10.27
CA ILE A 124 7.10 -9.80 -9.55
C ILE A 124 8.00 -8.76 -10.21
N ASN A 125 8.34 -7.72 -9.48
CA ASN A 125 9.51 -6.91 -9.77
C ASN A 125 10.71 -7.51 -9.04
N GLN A 126 11.73 -7.93 -9.78
CA GLN A 126 13.04 -8.25 -9.21
C GLN A 126 14.14 -8.16 -10.28
N GLY A 127 15.36 -7.81 -9.88
CA GLY A 127 16.51 -7.72 -10.79
C GLY A 127 16.82 -9.02 -11.54
N ASP A 128 16.51 -10.19 -10.96
CA ASP A 128 16.65 -11.49 -11.60
C ASP A 128 15.47 -11.87 -12.53
N ASN A 129 14.42 -11.06 -12.57
CA ASN A 129 13.22 -11.24 -13.37
C ASN A 129 13.17 -10.27 -14.57
N LEU A 130 14.30 -10.03 -15.24
CA LEU A 130 14.41 -9.07 -16.34
C LEU A 130 14.98 -9.70 -17.62
N GLY A 131 14.64 -9.12 -18.77
CA GLY A 131 15.17 -9.50 -20.08
C GLY A 131 15.03 -10.98 -20.39
N ALA A 132 16.12 -11.63 -20.81
CA ALA A 132 16.12 -13.04 -21.22
C ALA A 132 15.88 -14.03 -20.06
N HIS A 133 15.89 -13.57 -18.81
CA HIS A 133 15.73 -14.39 -17.60
C HIS A 133 14.36 -14.21 -16.93
N ALA A 134 13.48 -13.38 -17.48
CA ALA A 134 12.15 -13.16 -16.96
C ALA A 134 11.36 -14.48 -16.83
N TYR A 135 10.82 -14.73 -15.65
CA TYR A 135 10.05 -15.92 -15.26
C TYR A 135 8.65 -15.58 -14.75
N ALA A 136 8.35 -14.30 -14.53
CA ALA A 136 7.04 -13.80 -14.14
C ALA A 136 6.78 -12.44 -14.81
N PRO A 137 5.52 -12.06 -15.06
CA PRO A 137 5.18 -10.68 -15.42
C PRO A 137 5.57 -9.70 -14.31
N GLN A 138 5.90 -8.48 -14.71
CA GLN A 138 6.21 -7.38 -13.79
C GLN A 138 5.01 -7.00 -12.94
N ALA A 139 5.28 -6.57 -11.72
CA ALA A 139 4.33 -5.99 -10.79
C ALA A 139 4.09 -4.52 -11.13
N SER A 140 3.38 -4.27 -12.23
CA SER A 140 2.95 -2.93 -12.68
C SER A 140 1.46 -2.71 -12.43
N TYR A 141 1.03 -1.44 -12.50
CA TYR A 141 -0.38 -1.07 -12.45
C TYR A 141 -1.18 -1.80 -13.54
N ASP A 142 -0.72 -1.76 -14.79
CA ASP A 142 -1.43 -2.34 -15.94
C ASP A 142 -1.50 -3.88 -15.85
N ASN A 143 -0.40 -4.54 -15.46
CA ASN A 143 -0.41 -5.99 -15.30
C ASN A 143 -1.32 -6.41 -14.13
N LEU A 144 -1.42 -5.62 -13.07
CA LEU A 144 -2.39 -5.86 -12.00
C LEU A 144 -3.82 -5.69 -12.51
N ALA A 145 -4.10 -4.64 -13.30
CA ALA A 145 -5.40 -4.40 -13.90
C ALA A 145 -5.84 -5.59 -14.79
N ASP A 146 -4.98 -6.01 -15.72
CA ASP A 146 -5.23 -7.13 -16.62
C ASP A 146 -5.39 -8.46 -15.87
N THR A 147 -4.57 -8.66 -14.83
CA THR A 147 -4.67 -9.86 -13.98
C THR A 147 -5.99 -9.90 -13.23
N LEU A 148 -6.40 -8.78 -12.61
CA LEU A 148 -7.66 -8.70 -11.88
C LEU A 148 -8.86 -8.85 -12.81
N ASP A 149 -8.85 -8.21 -13.98
CA ASP A 149 -9.90 -8.39 -15.00
C ASP A 149 -10.01 -9.87 -15.44
N ARG A 150 -8.88 -10.53 -15.71
CA ARG A 150 -8.87 -11.96 -16.05
C ARG A 150 -9.45 -12.82 -14.92
N VAL A 151 -9.03 -12.58 -13.69
CA VAL A 151 -9.53 -13.30 -12.51
C VAL A 151 -11.04 -13.07 -12.35
N GLY A 152 -11.50 -11.83 -12.42
CA GLY A 152 -12.92 -11.47 -12.36
C GLY A 152 -13.77 -12.19 -13.40
N LYS A 153 -13.25 -12.37 -14.62
CA LYS A 153 -13.92 -13.14 -15.69
C LYS A 153 -13.97 -14.65 -15.45
N LEU A 154 -13.08 -15.21 -14.64
CA LEU A 154 -13.01 -16.64 -14.33
C LEU A 154 -13.82 -17.02 -13.09
N MET A 155 -14.08 -16.07 -12.19
CA MET A 155 -14.86 -16.23 -10.97
C MET A 155 -16.38 -16.27 -11.21
N ASP A 156 -17.14 -17.02 -10.40
CA ASP A 156 -18.54 -16.67 -10.10
C ASP A 156 -18.52 -15.68 -8.91
N PRO A 157 -18.89 -14.40 -9.11
CA PRO A 157 -18.78 -13.38 -8.08
C PRO A 157 -19.74 -13.59 -6.90
N ARG A 158 -20.61 -14.61 -6.92
CA ARG A 158 -21.46 -15.02 -5.78
C ARG A 158 -20.81 -16.13 -4.94
N GLU A 159 -19.91 -16.91 -5.53
CA GLU A 159 -19.39 -18.14 -4.95
C GLU A 159 -17.91 -18.05 -4.61
N ASP A 160 -17.12 -17.35 -5.42
CA ASP A 160 -15.66 -17.32 -5.31
C ASP A 160 -15.16 -16.07 -4.61
N ALA A 161 -13.91 -16.12 -4.13
CA ALA A 161 -13.20 -14.94 -3.63
C ALA A 161 -11.80 -14.79 -4.25
N LEU A 162 -11.32 -13.55 -4.24
CA LEU A 162 -9.93 -13.21 -4.50
C LEU A 162 -9.19 -13.05 -3.17
N LEU A 163 -8.02 -13.66 -3.04
CA LEU A 163 -6.96 -13.20 -2.15
C LEU A 163 -5.94 -12.40 -2.96
N LEU A 164 -5.77 -11.13 -2.59
CA LEU A 164 -4.76 -10.24 -3.14
C LEU A 164 -3.72 -9.97 -2.06
N PHE A 165 -2.50 -10.48 -2.25
CA PHE A 165 -1.35 -10.24 -1.38
C PHE A 165 -0.41 -9.26 -2.07
N LEU A 166 -0.28 -8.06 -1.51
CA LEU A 166 0.57 -6.98 -2.00
C LEU A 166 1.72 -6.83 -1.00
N THR A 167 2.95 -6.99 -1.46
CA THR A 167 4.15 -6.80 -0.63
C THR A 167 5.13 -5.87 -1.37
N SER A 168 5.46 -4.75 -0.73
CA SER A 168 6.35 -3.70 -1.25
C SER A 168 6.67 -2.68 -0.15
N HIS A 169 7.43 -1.63 -0.48
CA HIS A 169 7.46 -0.43 0.34
C HIS A 169 6.13 0.34 0.28
N GLY A 170 5.95 1.25 1.23
CA GLY A 170 4.79 2.13 1.30
C GLY A 170 5.16 3.55 1.69
N THR A 171 4.46 4.53 1.12
CA THR A 171 4.71 5.96 1.37
C THR A 171 3.87 6.48 2.52
N ASP A 172 4.27 7.59 3.14
CA ASP A 172 3.50 8.26 4.20
C ASP A 172 2.15 8.82 3.70
N LYS A 173 1.99 8.95 2.37
CA LYS A 173 0.74 9.26 1.67
C LYS A 173 -0.16 8.03 1.46
N HIS A 174 0.23 6.88 2.00
CA HIS A 174 -0.50 5.62 1.93
C HIS A 174 -0.53 5.02 0.52
N GLU A 175 0.55 5.19 -0.23
CA GLU A 175 0.70 4.62 -1.58
C GLU A 175 1.57 3.37 -1.51
N LEU A 176 1.27 2.37 -2.35
CA LEU A 176 2.13 1.21 -2.54
C LEU A 176 3.18 1.58 -3.58
N TYR A 177 4.46 1.47 -3.22
CA TYR A 177 5.56 1.82 -4.11
C TYR A 177 5.82 0.69 -5.11
N LEU A 178 6.07 1.03 -6.38
CA LEU A 178 6.39 0.09 -7.45
C LEU A 178 7.75 0.47 -8.03
N GLN A 179 8.76 -0.38 -7.90
CA GLN A 179 10.07 -0.16 -8.49
C GLN A 179 10.41 -1.32 -9.42
N PHE A 180 10.64 -1.02 -10.70
CA PHE A 180 10.74 -2.03 -11.76
C PHE A 180 12.15 -2.60 -11.97
N GLY A 181 13.18 -1.84 -11.57
CA GLY A 181 14.58 -2.21 -11.75
C GLY A 181 15.42 -2.02 -10.47
N PRO A 182 16.62 -2.61 -10.42
CA PRO A 182 17.53 -2.41 -9.30
C PRO A 182 18.16 -1.00 -9.35
N GLY A 183 18.52 -0.48 -8.17
CA GLY A 183 19.25 0.78 -8.03
C GLY A 183 18.36 2.01 -7.85
N GLU A 184 18.94 3.10 -7.37
CA GLU A 184 18.23 4.32 -6.94
C GLU A 184 17.61 5.13 -8.09
N ASP A 185 18.17 5.01 -9.30
CA ASP A 185 17.67 5.69 -10.51
C ASP A 185 16.58 4.88 -11.24
N ALA A 186 16.12 3.77 -10.65
CA ALA A 186 15.11 2.93 -11.27
C ALA A 186 13.78 3.67 -11.45
N GLU A 187 13.11 3.37 -12.55
CA GLU A 187 11.75 3.84 -12.77
C GLU A 187 10.84 3.30 -11.67
N TYR A 188 9.99 4.20 -11.16
CA TYR A 188 9.01 3.88 -10.14
C TYR A 188 7.64 4.45 -10.47
N ASP A 189 6.63 3.80 -9.91
CA ASP A 189 5.26 4.24 -9.91
C ASP A 189 4.64 3.96 -8.53
N THR A 190 3.37 4.30 -8.34
CA THR A 190 2.65 4.05 -7.11
C THR A 190 1.21 3.61 -7.36
N ILE A 191 0.67 2.82 -6.44
CA ILE A 191 -0.77 2.51 -6.41
C ILE A 191 -1.39 3.15 -5.16
N THR A 192 -2.33 4.07 -5.37
CA THR A 192 -3.11 4.66 -4.28
C THR A 192 -4.22 3.72 -3.80
N PRO A 193 -4.77 3.95 -2.59
CA PRO A 193 -5.92 3.19 -2.11
C PRO A 193 -7.16 3.29 -3.01
N GLN A 194 -7.35 4.43 -3.67
CA GLN A 194 -8.49 4.65 -4.55
C GLN A 194 -8.33 3.93 -5.89
N GLU A 195 -7.12 3.92 -6.45
CA GLU A 195 -6.79 3.13 -7.64
C GLU A 195 -6.98 1.64 -7.42
N LEU A 196 -6.41 1.08 -6.35
CA LEU A 196 -6.59 -0.33 -6.03
C LEU A 196 -8.08 -0.67 -5.86
N ARG A 197 -8.84 0.22 -5.24
CA ARG A 197 -10.29 0.06 -5.12
C ARG A 197 -10.98 0.04 -6.49
N ARG A 198 -10.61 0.92 -7.41
CA ARG A 198 -11.17 0.95 -8.78
C ARG A 198 -10.85 -0.33 -9.54
N LEU A 199 -9.58 -0.77 -9.55
CA LEU A 199 -9.18 -2.01 -10.22
C LEU A 199 -10.03 -3.22 -9.77
N LEU A 200 -10.27 -3.35 -8.47
CA LEU A 200 -11.10 -4.42 -7.91
C LEU A 200 -12.59 -4.29 -8.28
N ASP A 201 -13.11 -3.06 -8.34
CA ASP A 201 -14.51 -2.78 -8.70
C ASP A 201 -14.74 -3.01 -10.21
N ASP A 202 -13.83 -2.54 -11.06
CA ASP A 202 -13.88 -2.66 -12.52
C ASP A 202 -13.77 -4.13 -12.96
N ALA A 203 -12.96 -4.93 -12.27
CA ALA A 203 -12.90 -6.38 -12.44
C ALA A 203 -14.16 -7.12 -11.94
N GLY A 204 -15.11 -6.44 -11.29
CA GLY A 204 -16.35 -7.04 -10.78
C GLY A 204 -16.16 -7.99 -9.59
N ILE A 205 -14.99 -7.96 -8.95
CA ILE A 205 -14.63 -8.88 -7.85
C ILE A 205 -15.33 -8.42 -6.58
N ARG A 206 -16.20 -9.23 -5.98
CA ARG A 206 -16.98 -8.81 -4.79
C ARG A 206 -16.41 -9.34 -3.49
N ASN A 207 -16.16 -10.65 -3.39
CA ASN A 207 -15.58 -11.26 -2.21
C ASN A 207 -14.06 -11.10 -2.27
N ARG A 208 -13.49 -10.41 -1.28
CA ARG A 208 -12.10 -9.96 -1.31
C ARG A 208 -11.41 -10.27 0.00
N ILE A 209 -10.22 -10.85 -0.06
CA ILE A 209 -9.26 -10.96 1.03
C ILE A 209 -8.04 -10.17 0.60
N ILE A 210 -7.85 -8.98 1.16
CA ILE A 210 -6.78 -8.08 0.74
C ILE A 210 -5.77 -8.00 1.87
N VAL A 211 -4.54 -8.37 1.57
CA VAL A 211 -3.44 -8.42 2.53
C VAL A 211 -2.32 -7.53 2.00
N ILE A 212 -1.95 -6.51 2.77
CA ILE A 212 -0.99 -5.48 2.35
C ILE A 212 0.17 -5.45 3.33
N SER A 213 1.32 -5.93 2.89
CA SER A 213 2.61 -5.86 3.58
C SER A 213 3.38 -4.65 3.09
N ALA A 214 3.18 -3.50 3.74
CA ALA A 214 3.87 -2.25 3.44
C ALA A 214 3.79 -1.26 4.61
N CYS A 215 4.72 -0.31 4.67
CA CYS A 215 4.66 0.84 5.57
C CYS A 215 3.37 1.63 5.33
N TYR A 216 2.76 2.15 6.41
CA TYR A 216 1.54 2.96 6.34
C TYR A 216 0.32 2.27 5.69
N SER A 217 0.38 0.95 5.46
CA SER A 217 -0.64 0.15 4.75
C SER A 217 -2.04 0.24 5.34
N GLY A 218 -2.17 0.56 6.63
CA GLY A 218 -3.45 0.88 7.28
C GLY A 218 -4.24 2.01 6.61
N GLY A 219 -3.57 2.87 5.83
CA GLY A 219 -4.20 3.90 5.01
C GLY A 219 -5.08 3.38 3.88
N PHE A 220 -4.93 2.11 3.48
CA PHE A 220 -5.76 1.47 2.46
C PHE A 220 -7.14 1.04 3.00
N VAL A 221 -7.25 0.75 4.30
CA VAL A 221 -8.45 0.17 4.93
C VAL A 221 -9.72 0.98 4.63
N PRO A 222 -9.75 2.33 4.73
CA PRO A 222 -10.97 3.10 4.48
C PRO A 222 -11.52 2.98 3.05
N ALA A 223 -10.67 2.82 2.04
CA ALA A 223 -11.08 2.73 0.64
C ALA A 223 -11.55 1.30 0.27
N LEU A 224 -10.92 0.30 0.87
CA LEU A 224 -11.13 -1.12 0.54
C LEU A 224 -12.26 -1.79 1.34
N LYS A 225 -12.67 -1.21 2.47
CA LYS A 225 -13.71 -1.80 3.32
C LYS A 225 -15.05 -1.92 2.57
N THR A 226 -15.58 -3.14 2.56
CA THR A 226 -16.96 -3.43 2.14
C THR A 226 -17.53 -4.52 3.05
N ALA A 227 -18.82 -4.80 2.95
CA ALA A 227 -19.40 -5.93 3.68
C ALA A 227 -18.82 -7.29 3.23
N ASP A 228 -18.26 -7.40 2.02
CA ASP A 228 -17.70 -8.63 1.44
C ASP A 228 -16.15 -8.66 1.45
N THR A 229 -15.50 -7.72 2.15
CA THR A 229 -14.04 -7.62 2.20
C THR A 229 -13.47 -8.00 3.56
N LEU A 230 -12.43 -8.83 3.58
CA LEU A 230 -11.45 -8.94 4.65
C LEU A 230 -10.23 -8.09 4.26
N VAL A 231 -9.76 -7.19 5.13
CA VAL A 231 -8.49 -6.46 4.92
C VAL A 231 -7.55 -6.73 6.08
N ILE A 232 -6.31 -7.08 5.79
CA ILE A 232 -5.22 -7.25 6.76
C ILE A 232 -4.05 -6.35 6.31
N THR A 233 -3.51 -5.54 7.23
CA THR A 233 -2.38 -4.64 6.92
C THR A 233 -1.24 -4.82 7.90
N ALA A 234 0.00 -4.72 7.41
CA ALA A 234 1.20 -4.88 8.22
C ALA A 234 1.38 -3.76 9.25
N ALA A 235 0.85 -2.56 8.98
CA ALA A 235 0.97 -1.42 9.88
C ALA A 235 -0.29 -0.59 9.94
N ARG A 236 -0.37 0.26 10.96
CA ARG A 236 -1.32 1.37 11.08
C ARG A 236 -0.98 2.47 10.07
N ARG A 237 -1.98 3.25 9.67
CA ARG A 237 -1.85 4.32 8.66
C ARG A 237 -0.74 5.36 8.91
N ASP A 238 -0.29 5.55 10.14
CA ASP A 238 0.70 6.55 10.57
C ASP A 238 1.94 5.86 11.19
N ARG A 239 2.17 4.58 10.85
CA ARG A 239 3.29 3.78 11.34
C ARG A 239 3.99 3.06 10.18
N PRO A 240 5.32 2.93 10.21
CA PRO A 240 6.03 2.00 9.34
C PRO A 240 5.78 0.55 9.76
N SER A 241 6.14 -0.37 8.87
CA SER A 241 6.37 -1.79 9.15
C SER A 241 7.87 -2.10 8.96
N PHE A 242 8.32 -3.28 9.43
CA PHE A 242 9.75 -3.59 9.53
C PHE A 242 10.13 -4.89 8.81
N GLY A 243 11.45 -5.09 8.66
CA GLY A 243 12.03 -6.30 8.06
C GLY A 243 12.14 -6.27 6.54
N CYS A 244 11.96 -5.10 5.92
CA CYS A 244 12.42 -4.86 4.56
C CYS A 244 13.94 -4.65 4.59
N GLY A 245 14.66 -5.19 3.60
CA GLY A 245 16.11 -5.07 3.48
C GLY A 245 16.84 -6.38 3.20
N ASN A 246 18.13 -6.25 2.88
CA ASN A 246 19.03 -7.36 2.51
C ASN A 246 19.53 -8.20 3.69
N THR A 247 18.97 -7.98 4.89
CA THR A 247 19.38 -8.65 6.14
C THR A 247 18.39 -9.72 6.58
N ALA A 248 17.27 -9.85 5.86
CA ALA A 248 16.23 -10.82 6.14
C ALA A 248 15.76 -11.51 4.86
N SER A 249 15.22 -12.72 5.00
CA SER A 249 14.64 -13.48 3.89
C SER A 249 13.15 -13.22 3.68
N ALA A 250 12.49 -12.56 4.63
CA ALA A 250 11.09 -12.15 4.61
C ALA A 250 10.89 -10.92 5.51
N THR A 251 9.88 -10.11 5.21
CA THR A 251 9.44 -9.00 6.09
C THR A 251 8.92 -9.53 7.43
N TYR A 252 8.84 -8.68 8.46
CA TYR A 252 8.35 -9.12 9.78
C TYR A 252 6.90 -9.60 9.66
N PHE A 253 6.11 -8.90 8.86
CA PHE A 253 4.73 -9.27 8.60
C PHE A 253 4.62 -10.55 7.74
N GLY A 254 5.42 -10.67 6.68
CA GLY A 254 5.46 -11.89 5.86
C GLY A 254 5.88 -13.12 6.66
N ARG A 255 6.90 -13.01 7.51
CA ARG A 255 7.28 -14.06 8.47
C ARG A 255 6.11 -14.45 9.37
N ALA A 256 5.56 -13.48 10.10
CA ALA A 256 4.56 -13.77 11.12
C ALA A 256 3.23 -14.25 10.52
N TRP A 257 2.73 -13.62 9.45
CA TRP A 257 1.43 -13.94 8.86
C TRP A 257 1.53 -15.07 7.84
N LEU A 258 2.30 -14.88 6.77
CA LEU A 258 2.32 -15.79 5.64
C LEU A 258 3.02 -17.12 5.99
N ILE A 259 4.10 -17.06 6.75
CA ILE A 259 4.96 -18.22 6.99
C ILE A 259 4.52 -18.95 8.26
N ASP A 260 4.51 -18.26 9.40
CA ASP A 260 4.33 -18.92 10.69
C ASP A 260 2.86 -19.10 11.07
N ALA A 261 2.00 -18.08 10.90
CA ALA A 261 0.60 -18.19 11.25
C ALA A 261 -0.18 -19.12 10.30
N LEU A 262 0.00 -19.00 8.98
CA LEU A 262 -0.69 -19.88 8.01
C LEU A 262 -0.19 -21.33 8.04
N ALA A 263 1.02 -21.59 8.55
CA ALA A 263 1.46 -22.94 8.88
C ALA A 263 0.66 -23.57 10.02
N ARG A 264 0.20 -22.76 10.97
CA ARG A 264 -0.51 -23.21 12.17
C ARG A 264 -2.02 -23.31 11.97
N THR A 265 -2.62 -22.38 11.21
CA THR A 265 -4.08 -22.32 11.00
C THR A 265 -4.44 -22.00 9.55
N THR A 266 -5.63 -22.41 9.12
CA THR A 266 -6.24 -22.01 7.84
C THR A 266 -7.31 -20.93 8.03
N ASP A 267 -7.51 -20.45 9.26
CA ASP A 267 -8.41 -19.34 9.58
C ASP A 267 -7.70 -17.99 9.37
N MET A 268 -8.20 -17.16 8.45
CA MET A 268 -7.57 -15.88 8.13
C MET A 268 -7.66 -14.85 9.28
N VAL A 269 -8.67 -14.94 10.15
CA VAL A 269 -8.82 -14.03 11.29
C VAL A 269 -7.94 -14.48 12.46
N GLU A 270 -7.86 -15.79 12.68
CA GLU A 270 -6.93 -16.36 13.66
C GLU A 270 -5.47 -16.11 13.24
N SER A 271 -5.15 -16.25 11.95
CA SER A 271 -3.78 -16.04 11.46
C SER A 271 -3.32 -14.59 11.65
N TYR A 272 -4.21 -13.60 11.46
CA TYR A 272 -3.94 -12.22 11.86
C TYR A 272 -3.64 -12.10 13.36
N SER A 273 -4.43 -12.75 14.22
CA SER A 273 -4.27 -12.66 15.66
C SER A 273 -2.93 -13.24 16.13
N LEU A 274 -2.51 -14.37 15.53
CA LEU A 274 -1.21 -14.98 15.77
C LEU A 274 -0.08 -14.06 15.28
N ALA A 275 -0.18 -13.56 14.05
CA ALA A 275 0.85 -12.70 13.46
C ALA A 275 1.01 -11.38 14.25
N SER A 276 -0.10 -10.75 14.63
CA SER A 276 -0.07 -9.50 15.40
C SER A 276 0.59 -9.66 16.77
N ALA A 277 0.36 -10.80 17.44
CA ALA A 277 1.00 -11.11 18.71
C ALA A 277 2.52 -11.34 18.54
N GLU A 278 2.92 -12.06 17.50
CA GLU A 278 4.32 -12.32 17.19
C GLU A 278 5.08 -11.03 16.83
N ILE A 279 4.53 -10.22 15.93
CA ILE A 279 5.08 -8.92 15.53
C ILE A 279 5.26 -8.02 16.75
N SER A 280 4.23 -7.91 17.60
CA SER A 280 4.30 -7.08 18.81
C SER A 280 5.42 -7.54 19.76
N ALA A 281 5.60 -8.86 19.91
CA ALA A 281 6.66 -9.41 20.75
C ALA A 281 8.05 -9.16 20.16
N ARG A 282 8.20 -9.32 18.84
CA ARG A 282 9.45 -9.06 18.13
C ARG A 282 9.85 -7.60 18.19
N GLU A 283 8.96 -6.69 17.82
CA GLU A 283 9.19 -5.24 17.86
C GLU A 283 9.57 -4.78 19.27
N GLN A 284 8.90 -5.30 20.30
CA GLN A 284 9.26 -5.01 21.69
C GLN A 284 10.66 -5.52 22.06
N ALA A 285 11.03 -6.72 21.62
CA ALA A 285 12.34 -7.31 21.93
C ALA A 285 13.48 -6.55 21.25
N GLU A 286 13.24 -6.01 20.06
CA GLU A 286 14.22 -5.27 19.26
C GLU A 286 14.22 -3.75 19.56
N GLY A 287 13.23 -3.27 20.32
CA GLY A 287 13.12 -1.85 20.70
C GLY A 287 12.47 -0.97 19.64
N GLU A 288 11.79 -1.57 18.67
CA GLU A 288 11.11 -0.88 17.59
C GLU A 288 9.80 -0.22 18.05
N ALA A 289 9.43 0.87 17.38
CA ALA A 289 8.12 1.48 17.59
C ALA A 289 7.02 0.56 17.03
N PRO A 290 5.96 0.22 17.78
CA PRO A 290 5.00 -0.78 17.32
C PRO A 290 4.30 -0.39 16.01
N SER A 291 4.26 -1.30 15.05
CA SER A 291 3.62 -1.10 13.74
C SER A 291 2.09 -1.12 13.84
N TYR A 292 1.54 -1.83 14.82
CA TYR A 292 0.10 -2.06 15.03
C TYR A 292 -0.62 -2.58 13.77
N PRO A 293 -0.36 -3.84 13.34
CA PRO A 293 -1.07 -4.46 12.23
C PRO A 293 -2.58 -4.35 12.37
N GLN A 294 -3.32 -4.11 11.28
CA GLN A 294 -4.76 -3.87 11.34
C GLN A 294 -5.56 -5.00 10.68
N LEU A 295 -6.77 -5.23 11.20
CA LEU A 295 -7.75 -6.15 10.63
C LEU A 295 -9.09 -5.44 10.46
N TYR A 296 -9.68 -5.60 9.28
CA TYR A 296 -11.08 -5.28 9.01
C TYR A 296 -11.80 -6.52 8.50
N VAL A 297 -12.92 -6.87 9.12
CA VAL A 297 -13.79 -7.98 8.69
C VAL A 297 -15.15 -7.42 8.27
N GLY A 298 -15.48 -7.56 6.99
CA GLY A 298 -16.79 -7.21 6.46
C GLY A 298 -17.91 -8.07 7.04
N ALA A 299 -19.11 -7.52 7.12
CA ALA A 299 -20.26 -8.18 7.76
C ALA A 299 -20.70 -9.50 7.09
N ARG A 300 -20.29 -9.78 5.85
CA ARG A 300 -20.67 -10.97 5.06
C ARG A 300 -19.50 -11.89 4.72
N ILE A 301 -18.26 -11.40 4.67
CA ILE A 301 -17.11 -12.22 4.28
C ILE A 301 -16.85 -13.39 5.25
N GLY A 302 -17.19 -13.23 6.53
CA GLY A 302 -16.99 -14.26 7.55
C GLY A 302 -17.69 -15.58 7.23
N SER A 303 -18.93 -15.55 6.73
CA SER A 303 -19.63 -16.77 6.34
C SER A 303 -19.00 -17.45 5.13
N TRP A 304 -18.48 -16.67 4.18
CA TRP A 304 -17.77 -17.24 3.02
C TRP A 304 -16.48 -17.93 3.47
N LEU A 305 -15.67 -17.27 4.31
CA LEU A 305 -14.43 -17.82 4.87
C LEU A 305 -14.67 -19.14 5.59
N GLN A 306 -15.77 -19.24 6.36
CA GLN A 306 -16.13 -20.48 7.05
C GLN A 306 -16.46 -21.62 6.07
N HIS A 307 -17.29 -21.37 5.06
CA HIS A 307 -17.68 -22.38 4.07
C HIS A 307 -16.50 -22.84 3.22
N TRP A 308 -15.71 -21.90 2.70
CA TRP A 308 -14.50 -22.20 1.93
C TRP A 308 -13.50 -23.00 2.77
N ARG A 309 -13.22 -22.59 4.01
CA ARG A 309 -12.28 -23.32 4.88
C ARG A 309 -12.72 -24.75 5.18
N ALA A 310 -14.02 -25.01 5.30
CA ALA A 310 -14.55 -26.34 5.61
C ALA A 310 -14.22 -27.41 4.56
N GLN A 311 -13.88 -26.99 3.33
CA GLN A 311 -13.52 -27.91 2.23
C GLN A 311 -12.00 -28.13 2.09
N LEU A 312 -11.18 -27.39 2.84
CA LEU A 312 -9.73 -27.44 2.69
C LEU A 312 -9.17 -28.78 3.17
N PRO A 313 -8.13 -29.31 2.48
CA PRO A 313 -7.45 -30.51 2.94
C PRO A 313 -6.69 -30.23 4.24
N ASN A 314 -6.56 -31.24 5.10
CA ASN A 314 -5.60 -31.20 6.19
C ASN A 314 -4.19 -31.47 5.65
N ALA A 315 -3.60 -30.47 4.99
CA ALA A 315 -2.26 -30.53 4.41
C ALA A 315 -1.27 -29.73 5.27
N ALA A 316 -0.09 -30.28 5.53
CA ALA A 316 0.98 -29.54 6.21
C ALA A 316 1.44 -28.34 5.35
N ALA A 317 1.94 -27.29 6.00
CA ALA A 317 2.56 -26.19 5.28
C ALA A 317 3.91 -26.61 4.67
N PRO A 318 4.22 -26.12 3.45
CA PRO A 318 5.56 -26.28 2.89
C PRO A 318 6.60 -25.56 3.76
N PRO A 319 7.84 -26.09 3.84
CA PRO A 319 8.94 -25.36 4.46
C PRO A 319 9.23 -24.07 3.68
N TYR A 320 9.59 -23.01 4.40
CA TYR A 320 10.07 -21.78 3.78
C TYR A 320 11.47 -22.03 3.18
N PRO A 321 11.67 -21.89 1.85
CA PRO A 321 12.90 -22.35 1.21
C PRO A 321 14.02 -21.31 1.20
N TYR A 322 13.76 -20.07 1.62
CA TYR A 322 14.73 -18.98 1.58
C TYR A 322 15.45 -18.89 2.93
N PRO A 323 16.78 -19.09 2.98
CA PRO A 323 17.56 -18.91 4.20
C PRO A 323 17.68 -17.42 4.53
N GLU A 324 17.86 -17.10 5.81
CA GLU A 324 18.26 -15.75 6.21
C GLU A 324 19.63 -15.40 5.59
N PRO A 325 19.86 -14.18 5.09
CA PRO A 325 21.15 -13.74 4.57
C PRO A 325 22.26 -13.85 5.63
N ASP A 326 23.48 -14.19 5.19
CA ASP A 326 24.64 -14.22 6.09
C ASP A 326 24.98 -12.80 6.59
N ALA A 327 25.42 -12.68 7.85
CA ALA A 327 25.68 -11.39 8.49
C ALA A 327 26.75 -10.53 7.76
N ASP A 328 27.65 -11.16 7.00
CA ASP A 328 28.70 -10.49 6.22
C ASP A 328 28.14 -9.89 4.91
N ASP A 329 27.15 -10.53 4.29
CA ASP A 329 26.46 -10.01 3.10
C ASP A 329 25.50 -8.86 3.49
N ALA A 330 24.87 -8.96 4.66
CA ALA A 330 24.03 -7.92 5.26
C ALA A 330 24.80 -6.60 5.52
N ALA A 331 26.07 -6.68 5.94
CA ALA A 331 26.90 -5.52 6.22
C ALA A 331 27.35 -4.78 4.95
N THR A 332 27.66 -5.51 3.87
CA THR A 332 28.04 -4.88 2.58
C THR A 332 26.88 -4.17 1.88
N ALA A 333 25.64 -4.64 2.10
CA ALA A 333 24.44 -3.94 1.66
C ALA A 333 24.14 -2.68 2.51
N ALA A 334 24.28 -2.78 3.84
CA ALA A 334 24.06 -1.65 4.73
C ALA A 334 25.08 -0.50 4.54
N ASP A 335 26.34 -0.81 4.22
CA ASP A 335 27.36 0.21 3.89
C ASP A 335 27.08 0.89 2.54
N ALA A 336 26.32 0.26 1.64
CA ALA A 336 25.88 0.88 0.39
C ALA A 336 24.68 1.83 0.61
N ASP A 337 23.82 1.54 1.59
CA ASP A 337 22.65 2.38 1.94
C ASP A 337 22.99 3.50 2.95
N ALA A 338 24.05 3.36 3.76
CA ALA A 338 24.43 4.36 4.77
C ALA A 338 25.10 5.62 4.19
N ASP A 339 25.60 5.57 2.96
CA ASP A 339 26.11 6.73 2.23
C ASP A 339 24.98 7.53 1.53
N THR A 340 23.72 7.10 1.65
CA THR A 340 22.54 7.67 0.99
C THR A 340 21.37 7.95 1.94
N GLU A 341 21.57 8.85 2.90
CA GLU A 341 20.47 9.56 3.56
C GLU A 341 20.24 10.94 2.89
N PRO A 342 19.08 11.22 2.27
CA PRO A 342 18.78 12.55 1.76
C PRO A 342 18.40 13.48 2.92
N ASP A 343 19.27 14.45 3.16
CA ASP A 343 19.09 15.55 4.10
C ASP A 343 17.84 16.39 3.70
N HIS A 344 16.68 16.07 4.27
CA HIS A 344 15.47 16.90 4.19
C HIS A 344 15.27 17.64 5.51
N ALA A 345 16.06 18.71 5.69
CA ALA A 345 15.91 19.65 6.79
C ALA A 345 14.73 20.63 6.55
N PRO A 346 13.83 20.86 7.53
CA PRO A 346 12.99 22.04 7.54
C PRO A 346 13.73 23.19 8.22
N GLY A 347 13.87 24.31 7.50
CA GLY A 347 14.54 25.50 7.98
C GLY A 347 13.92 26.06 9.27
N THR A 348 14.75 26.26 10.29
CA THR A 348 14.51 27.22 11.36
C THR A 348 15.82 27.91 11.74
N THR A 349 15.76 29.23 11.74
CA THR A 349 16.83 30.14 12.17
C THR A 349 17.11 29.98 13.66
N GLN A 350 18.36 29.67 14.05
CA GLN A 350 18.83 29.92 15.41
C GLN A 350 20.27 30.42 15.45
N ALA A 351 20.44 31.50 16.21
CA ALA A 351 21.65 32.26 16.42
C ALA A 351 22.69 31.48 17.23
N THR A 352 23.95 31.76 16.91
CA THR A 352 25.17 31.18 17.46
C THR A 352 25.41 31.54 18.94
N ALA A 353 25.80 30.54 19.74
CA ALA A 353 26.45 30.72 21.04
C ALA A 353 27.68 29.77 21.15
N PRO A 354 28.81 30.21 21.74
CA PRO A 354 30.09 29.50 21.69
C PRO A 354 30.24 28.38 22.73
N PRO A 355 31.17 27.42 22.54
CA PRO A 355 31.25 26.19 23.32
C PRO A 355 31.94 26.37 24.68
N THR A 356 31.47 25.60 25.67
CA THR A 356 32.07 25.45 27.01
C THR A 356 33.01 24.23 27.01
N PRO A 357 34.20 24.30 27.65
CA PRO A 357 35.23 23.25 27.53
C PRO A 357 35.01 22.01 28.40
N ALA A 358 35.53 20.90 27.89
CA ALA A 358 35.49 19.54 28.43
C ALA A 358 36.08 19.40 29.84
N LYS A 359 35.43 18.57 30.66
CA LYS A 359 35.82 18.24 32.04
C LYS A 359 36.66 16.96 32.05
N GLN A 360 37.91 17.08 32.48
CA GLN A 360 38.87 15.99 32.67
C GLN A 360 38.43 15.00 33.76
N ALA A 361 38.57 13.71 33.46
CA ALA A 361 38.42 12.62 34.41
C ALA A 361 39.59 12.59 35.41
N ARG A 362 39.29 12.42 36.71
CA ARG A 362 40.27 12.13 37.76
C ARG A 362 40.25 10.65 38.12
N PRO A 363 41.40 10.04 38.48
CA PRO A 363 41.50 8.62 38.77
C PRO A 363 41.02 8.27 40.18
N SER A 364 40.43 7.08 40.29
CA SER A 364 40.01 6.41 41.52
C SER A 364 41.22 6.05 42.39
N THR A 365 41.16 6.37 43.68
CA THR A 365 42.15 5.94 44.69
C THR A 365 41.49 4.99 45.69
N ALA A 366 42.27 3.97 46.03
CA ALA A 366 41.90 2.79 46.78
C ALA A 366 41.58 3.04 48.26
N ALA A 367 40.78 2.13 48.82
CA ALA A 367 40.51 1.95 50.24
C ALA A 367 41.75 1.44 51.00
N PRO A 368 41.77 1.60 52.34
CA PRO A 368 42.49 0.70 53.22
C PRO A 368 41.55 -0.12 54.10
N ALA A 369 42.01 -1.34 54.39
CA ALA A 369 41.47 -2.22 55.40
C ALA A 369 41.77 -1.69 56.81
N GLN A 370 40.75 -1.69 57.68
CA GLN A 370 40.72 -2.35 58.98
C GLN A 370 39.32 -2.22 59.60
#